data_AF-A0A954M5Q2-F1
#
_entry.id   AF-A0A954M5Q2-F1
#
_cell.length_a   1.000
_cell.length_b   1.000
_cell.length_c   1.000
_cell.angle_alpha   90.00
_cell.angle_beta   90.00
_cell.angle_gamma   90.00
#
_symmetry.space_group_name_H-M   'P 1'
#
loop_
_entity.id
_entity.type
_entity.pdbx_description
1 polymer ?
#
loop_
_entity_poly.entity_id
_entity_poly.type
_entity_poly.pdbx_seq_one_letter_code
_entity_poly.pdbx_strand_id
1 'polypeptide(L)'
;MFGLFGKDWNVIAIMFERGDLYRVNGQRAKGKAATKARDGARLHERTILWAVFDQKGALKETGEGTASMQANAQSVAQLKKELRTNRTVLEVLQALETKDSANLSKPLVWTGYPRKPRPPQED
;
A
#
# COMPACT_ATOMS: atom_id res chain seq x y z
N MET A 1 -29.14 6.34 -20.29
CA MET A 1 -27.67 6.37 -20.07
C MET A 1 -27.44 6.46 -18.57
N PHE A 2 -27.22 5.33 -17.90
CA PHE A 2 -27.17 5.26 -16.42
C PHE A 2 -25.77 5.59 -15.87
N GLY A 3 -25.68 6.65 -15.06
CA GLY A 3 -24.74 6.73 -13.93
C GLY A 3 -23.31 7.22 -14.20
N LEU A 4 -23.14 8.52 -14.46
CA LEU A 4 -21.85 9.25 -14.46
C LEU A 4 -21.27 9.52 -13.04
N PHE A 5 -21.38 8.55 -12.12
CA PHE A 5 -20.62 8.55 -10.86
C PHE A 5 -19.69 7.34 -10.84
N GLY A 6 -18.74 7.32 -11.76
CA GLY A 6 -17.69 6.30 -11.78
C GLY A 6 -16.83 6.39 -10.51
N LYS A 7 -16.55 5.24 -9.89
CA LYS A 7 -15.60 5.12 -8.76
C LYS A 7 -14.28 5.81 -9.13
N ASP A 8 -13.82 6.82 -8.40
CA ASP A 8 -12.50 7.43 -8.58
C ASP A 8 -11.70 7.18 -7.31
N TRP A 9 -10.79 6.21 -7.37
CA TRP A 9 -10.11 5.66 -6.20
C TRP A 9 -8.60 5.79 -6.32
N ASN A 10 -7.97 6.04 -5.18
CA ASN A 10 -6.54 5.92 -4.97
C ASN A 10 -6.29 4.56 -4.31
N VAL A 11 -5.76 3.63 -5.07
CA VAL A 11 -5.41 2.29 -4.59
C VAL A 11 -3.96 2.30 -4.16
N ILE A 12 -3.71 1.86 -2.93
CA ILE A 12 -2.37 1.72 -2.35
C ILE A 12 -2.10 0.24 -2.11
N ALA A 13 -0.90 -0.21 -2.46
CA ALA A 13 -0.37 -1.53 -2.16
C ALA A 13 0.98 -1.39 -1.47
N ILE A 14 1.10 -1.90 -0.25
CA ILE A 14 2.36 -2.06 0.46
C ILE A 14 2.90 -3.43 0.13
N MET A 15 4.06 -3.45 -0.53
CA MET A 15 4.69 -4.66 -1.03
C MET A 15 6.02 -4.94 -0.33
N PHE A 16 6.39 -6.20 -0.17
CA PHE A 16 7.77 -6.55 0.18
C PHE A 16 8.66 -6.49 -1.07
N GLU A 17 9.78 -5.81 -0.95
CA GLU A 17 10.81 -5.79 -2.00
C GLU A 17 11.92 -6.78 -1.66
N ARG A 18 12.34 -6.82 -0.39
CA ARG A 18 13.30 -7.77 0.21
C ARG A 18 12.88 -8.03 1.66
N GLY A 19 13.47 -9.03 2.33
CA GLY A 19 13.02 -9.55 3.64
C GLY A 19 12.83 -8.52 4.77
N ASP A 20 13.40 -7.32 4.62
CA ASP A 20 13.37 -6.20 5.56
C ASP A 20 12.99 -4.86 4.90
N LEU A 21 12.60 -4.83 3.62
CA LEU A 21 12.34 -3.59 2.90
C LEU A 21 10.96 -3.63 2.24
N TYR A 22 10.13 -2.64 2.59
CA TYR A 22 8.79 -2.49 2.04
C TYR A 22 8.73 -1.32 1.06
N ARG A 23 7.83 -1.40 0.10
CA ARG A 23 7.51 -0.33 -0.85
C ARG A 23 6.03 -0.01 -0.81
N VAL A 24 5.71 1.26 -0.97
CA VAL A 24 4.34 1.75 -1.17
C VAL A 24 4.15 2.05 -2.65
N ASN A 25 3.29 1.27 -3.29
CA ASN A 25 2.80 1.53 -4.63
C ASN A 25 1.44 2.18 -4.55
N GLY A 26 1.23 3.25 -5.31
CA GLY A 26 -0.04 3.94 -5.42
C GLY A 26 -0.48 4.03 -6.86
N GLN A 27 -1.77 3.85 -7.11
CA GLN A 27 -2.40 3.98 -8.41
C GLN A 27 -3.74 4.67 -8.28
N ARG A 28 -3.95 5.73 -9.05
CA ARG A 28 -5.27 6.33 -9.21
C ARG A 28 -5.99 5.68 -10.37
N ALA A 29 -7.21 5.21 -10.14
CA ALA A 29 -7.99 4.53 -11.18
C ALA A 29 -9.49 4.87 -11.09
N LYS A 30 -10.15 4.85 -12.26
CA LYS A 30 -11.57 5.25 -12.40
C LYS A 30 -12.47 4.13 -12.92
N GLY A 31 -13.74 4.12 -12.51
CA GLY A 31 -14.77 3.21 -12.98
C GLY A 31 -14.36 1.74 -12.84
N LYS A 32 -14.45 0.98 -13.94
CA LYS A 32 -14.04 -0.44 -13.96
C LYS A 32 -12.54 -0.64 -13.71
N ALA A 33 -11.70 0.34 -14.08
CA ALA A 33 -10.26 0.26 -13.82
C ALA A 33 -9.94 0.36 -12.32
N ALA A 34 -10.76 1.07 -11.54
CA ALA A 34 -10.62 1.15 -10.09
C ALA A 34 -10.75 -0.23 -9.42
N THR A 35 -11.77 -1.00 -9.82
CA THR A 35 -11.96 -2.36 -9.34
C THR A 35 -10.78 -3.25 -9.74
N LYS A 36 -10.30 -3.16 -10.98
CA LYS A 36 -9.13 -3.91 -11.45
C LYS A 36 -7.86 -3.56 -10.69
N ALA A 37 -7.61 -2.28 -10.40
CA ALA A 37 -6.45 -1.83 -9.64
C ALA A 37 -6.49 -2.36 -8.20
N ARG A 38 -7.66 -2.32 -7.56
CA ARG A 38 -7.87 -2.93 -6.23
C ARG A 38 -7.60 -4.43 -6.25
N ASP A 39 -8.21 -5.15 -7.19
CA ASP A 39 -8.09 -6.61 -7.26
C ASP A 39 -6.64 -7.01 -7.58
N GLY A 40 -5.96 -6.24 -8.44
CA GLY A 40 -4.54 -6.37 -8.72
C GLY A 40 -3.70 -6.16 -7.47
N ALA A 41 -3.91 -5.08 -6.72
CA ALA A 41 -3.21 -4.81 -5.46
C ALA A 41 -3.40 -5.97 -4.45
N ARG A 42 -4.63 -6.46 -4.30
CA ARG A 42 -4.97 -7.56 -3.40
C ARG A 42 -4.30 -8.88 -3.78
N LEU A 43 -4.28 -9.22 -5.07
CA LEU A 43 -3.83 -10.53 -5.57
C LEU A 43 -2.32 -10.58 -5.85
N HIS A 44 -1.66 -9.42 -5.95
CA HIS A 44 -0.25 -9.35 -6.30
C HIS A 44 0.63 -10.08 -5.27
N GLU A 45 1.47 -10.99 -5.76
CA GLU A 45 2.31 -11.93 -4.98
C GLU A 45 3.15 -11.29 -3.87
N ARG A 46 3.50 -10.01 -4.01
CA ARG A 46 4.32 -9.26 -3.06
C ARG A 46 3.54 -8.34 -2.12
N THR A 47 2.24 -8.19 -2.32
CA THR A 47 1.44 -7.28 -1.49
C THR A 47 1.22 -7.88 -0.11
N ILE A 48 1.67 -7.16 0.91
CA ILE A 48 1.43 -7.48 2.31
C ILE A 48 0.10 -6.85 2.75
N LEU A 49 -0.11 -5.60 2.37
CA LEU A 49 -1.30 -4.83 2.75
C LEU A 49 -1.76 -3.97 1.59
N TRP A 50 -3.06 -3.87 1.36
CA TRP A 50 -3.63 -2.99 0.36
C TRP A 50 -4.75 -2.15 0.98
N ALA A 51 -4.99 -1.00 0.36
CA ALA A 51 -6.02 -0.08 0.76
C ALA A 51 -6.56 0.71 -0.42
N VAL A 52 -7.79 1.15 -0.30
CA VAL A 52 -8.50 1.97 -1.26
C VAL A 52 -8.96 3.22 -0.55
N PHE A 53 -8.55 4.36 -1.08
CA PHE A 53 -8.97 5.68 -0.62
C PHE A 53 -9.81 6.36 -1.70
N ASP A 54 -10.72 7.24 -1.30
CA ASP A 54 -11.32 8.18 -2.24
C ASP A 54 -10.39 9.37 -2.51
N GLN A 55 -10.81 10.27 -3.41
CA GLN A 55 -10.08 11.49 -3.76
C GLN A 55 -10.05 12.55 -2.65
N LYS A 56 -10.67 12.28 -1.50
CA LYS A 56 -10.64 13.14 -0.31
C LYS A 56 -9.73 12.54 0.77
N GLY A 57 -8.97 11.49 0.45
CA GLY A 57 -8.12 10.76 1.39
C GLY A 57 -8.90 9.89 2.39
N ALA A 58 -10.20 9.67 2.21
CA ALA A 58 -10.98 8.82 3.10
C ALA A 58 -10.80 7.35 2.74
N LEU A 59 -10.40 6.54 3.73
CA LEU A 59 -10.26 5.10 3.57
C LEU A 59 -11.62 4.45 3.31
N LYS A 60 -11.75 3.71 2.21
CA LYS A 60 -12.97 2.98 1.82
C LYS A 60 -12.86 1.49 2.08
N GLU A 61 -11.71 0.91 1.78
CA GLU A 61 -11.48 -0.53 1.86
C GLU A 61 -10.02 -0.77 2.22
N THR A 62 -9.75 -1.80 3.01
CA THR A 62 -8.38 -2.27 3.26
C THR A 62 -8.41 -3.76 3.56
N GLY A 63 -7.30 -4.44 3.28
CA GLY A 63 -7.15 -5.84 3.55
C GLY A 63 -5.70 -6.27 3.46
N GLU A 64 -5.44 -7.48 3.93
CA GLU A 64 -4.16 -8.15 3.74
C GLU A 64 -4.05 -8.64 2.30
N GLY A 65 -2.83 -8.60 1.76
CA GLY A 65 -2.50 -9.19 0.47
C GLY A 65 -1.97 -10.61 0.63
N THR A 66 -1.66 -11.24 -0.50
CA THR A 66 -1.18 -12.64 -0.56
C THR A 66 0.16 -12.85 0.16
N ALA A 67 1.01 -11.83 0.23
CA ALA A 67 2.30 -11.89 0.91
C ALA A 67 2.24 -11.65 2.43
N SER A 68 1.08 -11.31 2.98
CA SER A 68 0.93 -11.00 4.41
C SER A 68 1.47 -12.11 5.31
N MET A 69 1.26 -13.37 4.93
CA MET A 69 1.74 -14.55 5.68
C MET A 69 3.27 -14.72 5.64
N GLN A 70 3.95 -14.15 4.64
CA GLN A 70 5.42 -14.19 4.53
C GLN A 70 6.08 -13.04 5.29
N ALA A 71 5.33 -11.99 5.59
CA ALA A 71 5.78 -10.86 6.38
C ALA A 71 5.64 -11.14 7.89
N ASN A 72 6.40 -10.42 8.71
CA ASN A 72 6.25 -10.50 10.15
C ASN A 72 4.85 -10.00 10.56
N ALA A 73 4.07 -10.85 11.24
CA ALA A 73 2.70 -10.55 11.65
C ALA A 73 2.59 -9.28 12.52
N GLN A 74 3.57 -9.01 13.37
CA GLN A 74 3.63 -7.79 14.17
C GLN A 74 3.77 -6.56 13.25
N SER A 75 4.62 -6.66 12.23
CA SER A 75 4.80 -5.58 11.26
C SER A 75 3.53 -5.33 10.45
N VAL A 76 2.84 -6.38 10.00
CA VAL A 76 1.55 -6.24 9.29
C VAL A 76 0.49 -5.58 10.16
N ALA A 77 0.37 -6.00 11.42
CA ALA A 77 -0.60 -5.43 12.37
C ALA A 77 -0.32 -3.95 12.66
N GLN A 78 0.95 -3.56 12.76
CA GLN A 78 1.34 -2.17 12.97
C GLN A 78 1.13 -1.33 11.71
N LEU A 79 1.48 -1.83 10.52
CA LEU A 79 1.19 -1.16 9.25
C LEU A 79 -0.31 -0.93 9.03
N LYS A 80 -1.16 -1.87 9.44
CA LYS A 80 -2.62 -1.70 9.40
C LYS A 80 -3.10 -0.50 10.23
N LYS A 81 -2.55 -0.35 11.44
CA LYS A 81 -2.89 0.78 12.33
C LYS A 81 -2.35 2.11 11.79
N GLU A 82 -1.14 2.06 11.24
CA GLU A 82 -0.42 3.26 10.77
C GLU A 82 -0.73 3.63 9.32
N LEU A 83 -1.54 2.87 8.60
CA LEU A 83 -1.82 3.08 7.18
C LEU A 83 -2.27 4.52 6.86
N ARG A 84 -3.06 5.13 7.75
CA ARG A 84 -3.57 6.51 7.60
C ARG A 84 -2.65 7.59 8.15
N THR A 85 -1.64 7.22 8.93
CA THR A 85 -0.73 8.16 9.60
C THR A 85 0.71 8.04 9.08
N ASN A 86 1.01 7.02 8.29
CA ASN A 86 2.32 6.80 7.73
C ASN A 86 2.63 7.87 6.69
N ARG A 87 3.72 8.61 6.94
CA ARG A 87 4.17 9.71 6.07
C ARG A 87 4.32 9.30 4.61
N THR A 88 4.89 8.12 4.34
CA THR A 88 5.08 7.65 2.95
C THR A 88 3.74 7.43 2.26
N VAL A 89 2.78 6.83 2.96
CA VAL A 89 1.43 6.61 2.41
C VAL A 89 0.74 7.94 2.12
N LEU A 90 0.81 8.89 3.06
CA LEU A 90 0.24 10.23 2.89
C LEU A 90 0.88 10.98 1.72
N GLU A 91 2.20 10.93 1.57
CA GLU A 91 2.91 11.53 0.44
C GLU A 91 2.51 10.90 -0.90
N VAL A 92 2.32 9.57 -0.94
CA VAL A 92 1.85 8.88 -2.15
C VAL A 92 0.41 9.29 -2.47
N LEU A 93 -0.48 9.34 -1.47
CA LEU A 93 -1.86 9.78 -1.66
C LEU A 93 -1.93 11.22 -2.17
N GLN A 94 -1.17 12.13 -1.58
CA GLN A 94 -1.12 13.52 -2.01
C GLN A 94 -0.65 13.65 -3.47
N ALA A 95 0.38 12.91 -3.87
CA ALA A 95 0.87 12.92 -5.25
C ALA A 95 -0.16 12.34 -6.26
N LEU A 96 -0.96 11.35 -5.85
CA LEU A 96 -2.05 10.82 -6.68
C LEU A 96 -3.22 11.82 -6.79
N GLU A 97 -3.46 12.60 -5.73
CA GLU A 97 -4.48 13.65 -5.69
C GLU A 97 -4.12 14.84 -6.60
N THR A 98 -2.86 15.29 -6.60
CA THR A 98 -2.37 16.37 -7.47
C THR A 98 -2.33 16.01 -8.95
N LYS A 99 -2.58 14.74 -9.31
CA LYS A 99 -2.51 14.19 -10.68
C LYS A 99 -1.12 14.30 -11.33
N ASP A 100 -0.07 14.56 -10.56
CA ASP A 100 1.30 14.60 -11.09
C ASP A 100 1.73 13.24 -11.66
N SER A 101 1.17 12.14 -11.15
CA SER A 101 1.41 10.80 -11.68
C SER A 101 0.21 9.88 -11.43
N ALA A 102 -0.21 9.12 -12.46
CA ALA A 102 -1.28 8.14 -12.32
C ALA A 102 -0.87 6.93 -11.47
N ASN A 103 0.43 6.63 -11.46
CA ASN A 103 1.06 5.57 -10.68
C ASN A 103 2.31 6.12 -9.99
N LEU A 104 2.54 5.74 -8.74
CA LEU A 104 3.72 6.14 -7.97
C LEU A 104 4.24 4.95 -7.17
N SER A 105 5.56 4.83 -7.07
CA SER A 105 6.21 3.84 -6.22
C SER A 105 7.26 4.52 -5.36
N LYS A 106 7.17 4.37 -4.04
CA LYS A 106 8.14 4.91 -3.08
C LYS A 106 8.62 3.82 -2.11
N PRO A 107 9.91 3.78 -1.76
CA PRO A 107 10.38 3.02 -0.60
C PRO A 107 9.61 3.45 0.65
N LEU A 108 9.12 2.49 1.44
CA LEU A 108 8.45 2.78 2.69
C LEU A 108 9.48 3.25 3.71
N VAL A 109 9.39 4.49 4.17
CA VAL A 109 10.19 4.96 5.30
C VAL A 109 9.39 4.70 6.56
N TRP A 110 9.84 3.74 7.38
CA TRP A 110 9.10 3.27 8.55
C TRP A 110 10.04 2.81 9.66
N THR A 111 9.65 2.98 10.93
CA THR A 111 10.47 2.58 12.09
C THR A 111 10.11 1.18 12.62
N GLY A 112 9.00 0.60 12.18
CA GLY A 112 8.53 -0.73 12.59
C GLY A 112 9.13 -1.90 11.81
N TYR A 113 10.24 -1.68 11.09
CA TYR A 113 10.95 -2.75 10.41
C TYR A 113 11.44 -3.81 11.40
N PRO A 114 11.33 -5.11 11.05
CA PRO A 114 11.88 -6.16 11.90
C PRO A 114 13.38 -5.95 12.06
N ARG A 115 13.88 -6.06 13.29
CA ARG A 115 15.32 -5.94 13.56
C ARG A 115 16.05 -7.07 12.83
N LYS A 116 17.09 -6.73 12.07
CA LYS A 116 17.98 -7.74 11.47
C LYS A 116 18.56 -8.61 12.59
N PRO A 117 18.62 -9.94 12.41
CA PRO A 117 19.41 -10.76 13.31
C PRO A 117 20.86 -10.25 13.26
N ARG A 118 21.47 -10.09 14.44
CA ARG A 118 22.88 -9.70 14.56
C ARG A 118 23.71 -10.77 13.85
N PRO A 119 24.68 -10.43 12.98
CA PRO A 119 25.57 -11.44 12.42
C PRO A 119 26.26 -12.20 13.56
N PRO A 120 26.55 -13.51 13.40
CA PRO A 120 27.33 -14.27 14.37
C PRO A 120 28.62 -13.50 14.64
N GLN A 121 28.91 -13.26 15.91
CA GLN A 121 30.19 -12.72 16.32
C GLN A 121 31.18 -13.87 16.14
N GLU A 122 32.07 -13.79 15.14
CA GLU A 122 33.18 -14.72 15.03
C GLU A 122 34.08 -14.47 16.25
N ASP A 123 34.13 -15.46 17.15
CA ASP A 123 35.03 -15.52 18.31
C ASP A 123 36.45 -15.89 17.89
#